data_AF-A0A8J8NWI0-F1
#
_entry.id   AF-A0A8J8NWI0-F1
#
_cell.length_a   1.000
_cell.length_b   1.000
_cell.length_c   1.000
_cell.angle_alpha   90.00
_cell.angle_beta   90.00
_cell.angle_gamma   90.00
#
_symmetry.space_group_name_H-M   'P 1'
#
loop_
_entity.id
_entity.type
_entity.pdbx_description
1 polymer ?
#
loop_
_entity_poly.entity_id
_entity_poly.type
_entity_poly.pdbx_seq_one_letter_code
_entity_poly.pdbx_strand_id
1 'polypeptide(L)'
;MAKEEFDAWNGYMEVRRAVLPKPDFAIDEKELSLLKENFDRYKDRKTHAIKAQDLIDFHHDYSSKFKFKVPLHPKNLQQMIHPHHGYLANFPARLFSYTDLLSVYDNQLVSSFERSLGQDILADELACLGYWLVEDAEKKGYFTFKEVIPLLHAFRFDTAPEGKPLTLAAFKKEFKFLLLQNTGEIKMDTPEEDVVIRFDLVRQIFLERGL
;
A
#
# COMPACT_ATOMS: atom_id res chain seq x y z
N MET A 1 16.24 0.55 15.84
CA MET A 1 16.53 0.82 14.41
C MET A 1 15.28 0.71 13.55
N ALA A 2 14.83 -0.48 13.11
CA ALA A 2 13.67 -0.59 12.20
C ALA A 2 12.40 0.16 12.66
N LYS A 3 12.04 0.01 13.94
CA LYS A 3 10.91 0.72 14.55
C LYS A 3 11.10 2.24 14.57
N GLU A 4 12.30 2.73 14.90
CA GLU A 4 12.59 4.17 14.97
C GLU A 4 12.51 4.83 13.59
N GLU A 5 13.04 4.18 12.56
CA GLU A 5 12.97 4.66 11.18
C GLU A 5 11.52 4.67 10.68
N PHE A 6 10.78 3.59 10.95
CA PHE A 6 9.37 3.53 10.63
C PHE A 6 8.54 4.59 11.37
N ASP A 7 8.84 4.86 12.64
CA ASP A 7 8.18 5.91 13.40
C ASP A 7 8.48 7.31 12.85
N ALA A 8 9.68 7.54 12.33
CA ALA A 8 10.00 8.77 11.62
C ALA A 8 9.17 8.93 10.34
N TRP A 9 9.03 7.86 9.54
CA TRP A 9 8.18 7.84 8.35
C TRP A 9 6.70 8.07 8.68
N ASN A 10 6.17 7.34 9.65
CA ASN A 10 4.78 7.50 10.07
C ASN A 10 4.55 8.90 10.68
N GLY A 11 5.48 9.40 11.49
CA GLY A 11 5.43 10.76 12.03
C GLY A 11 5.42 11.83 10.93
N TYR A 12 6.26 11.67 9.91
CA TYR A 12 6.26 12.57 8.75
C TYR A 12 4.89 12.56 8.05
N MET A 13 4.34 11.39 7.76
CA MET A 13 3.04 11.26 7.10
C MET A 13 1.91 11.91 7.92
N GLU A 14 1.89 11.75 9.24
CA GLU A 14 0.90 12.40 10.11
C GLU A 14 1.04 13.93 10.11
N VAL A 15 2.28 14.45 10.17
CA VAL A 15 2.54 15.90 10.06
C VAL A 15 2.04 16.44 8.73
N ARG A 16 2.30 15.73 7.62
CA ARG A 16 1.83 16.15 6.29
C ARG A 16 0.31 16.06 6.16
N ARG A 17 -0.32 15.03 6.70
CA ARG A 17 -1.78 14.90 6.74
C ARG A 17 -2.43 16.09 7.44
N ALA A 18 -1.84 16.58 8.53
CA ALA A 18 -2.35 17.73 9.29
C ALA A 18 -2.29 19.07 8.53
N VAL A 19 -1.37 19.20 7.56
CA VAL A 19 -1.15 20.44 6.78
C VAL A 19 -1.65 20.36 5.33
N LEU A 20 -2.38 19.30 4.97
CA LEU A 20 -2.99 19.20 3.64
C LEU A 20 -3.87 20.43 3.35
N PRO A 21 -3.67 21.12 2.22
CA PRO A 21 -4.44 22.30 1.90
C PRO A 21 -5.90 21.92 1.63
N LYS A 22 -6.81 22.47 2.44
CA LYS A 22 -8.25 22.29 2.28
C LYS A 22 -8.81 23.48 1.48
N PRO A 23 -9.74 23.25 0.53
CA PRO A 23 -10.44 21.99 0.27
C PRO A 23 -9.75 21.06 -0.73
N ASP A 24 -8.67 21.49 -1.38
CA ASP A 24 -8.11 20.84 -2.59
C ASP A 24 -7.62 19.40 -2.37
N PHE A 25 -7.15 19.07 -1.16
CA PHE A 25 -6.70 17.72 -0.78
C PHE A 25 -7.51 17.15 0.39
N ALA A 26 -8.82 17.28 0.32
CA ALA A 26 -9.76 16.69 1.28
C ALA A 26 -10.93 16.01 0.59
N ILE A 27 -11.44 14.94 1.21
CA ILE A 27 -12.71 14.33 0.81
C ILE A 27 -13.84 15.09 1.50
N ASP A 28 -14.74 15.68 0.73
CA ASP A 28 -15.87 16.42 1.31
C ASP A 28 -16.92 15.47 1.95
N GLU A 29 -17.74 16.00 2.85
CA GLU A 29 -18.73 15.20 3.58
C GLU A 29 -19.76 14.52 2.68
N LYS A 30 -20.11 15.16 1.56
CA LYS A 30 -21.05 14.60 0.59
C LYS A 30 -20.43 13.38 -0.09
N GLU A 31 -19.19 13.49 -0.52
CA GLU A 31 -18.42 12.42 -1.14
C GLU A 31 -18.22 11.26 -0.15
N LEU A 32 -17.90 11.55 1.11
CA LEU A 32 -17.84 10.53 2.17
C LEU A 32 -19.18 9.79 2.32
N SER A 33 -20.30 10.52 2.36
CA SER A 33 -21.64 9.93 2.47
C SER A 33 -21.96 9.03 1.27
N LEU A 34 -21.62 9.46 0.05
CA LEU A 34 -21.85 8.66 -1.17
C LEU A 34 -20.96 7.41 -1.20
N LEU A 35 -19.68 7.55 -0.84
CA LEU A 35 -18.75 6.42 -0.72
C LEU A 35 -19.25 5.41 0.31
N LYS A 36 -19.80 5.89 1.43
CA LYS A 36 -20.36 5.05 2.48
C LYS A 36 -21.60 4.29 2.00
N GLU A 37 -22.51 4.98 1.32
CA GLU A 37 -23.69 4.37 0.74
C GLU A 37 -23.30 3.25 -0.25
N ASN A 38 -22.31 3.51 -1.11
CA ASN A 38 -21.82 2.52 -2.05
C ASN A 38 -21.15 1.34 -1.32
N PHE A 39 -20.35 1.62 -0.31
CA PHE A 39 -19.69 0.59 0.50
C PHE A 39 -20.70 -0.35 1.15
N ASP A 40 -21.79 0.21 1.70
CA ASP A 40 -22.83 -0.58 2.36
C ASP A 40 -23.59 -1.51 1.41
N ARG A 41 -23.56 -1.25 0.09
CA ARG A 41 -24.11 -2.15 -0.94
C ARG A 41 -23.17 -3.31 -1.29
N TYR A 42 -21.85 -3.10 -1.18
CA TYR A 42 -20.83 -4.08 -1.56
C TYR A 42 -20.33 -4.94 -0.39
N LYS A 43 -20.39 -4.42 0.85
CA LYS A 43 -19.86 -5.14 2.02
C LYS A 43 -20.56 -6.48 2.23
N ASP A 44 -19.79 -7.47 2.65
CA ASP A 44 -20.37 -8.74 3.10
C ASP A 44 -21.18 -8.54 4.39
N ARG A 45 -22.31 -9.23 4.49
CA ARG A 45 -23.24 -9.07 5.62
C ARG A 45 -22.67 -9.57 6.95
N LYS A 46 -21.75 -10.53 6.92
CA LYS A 46 -21.17 -11.14 8.12
C LYS A 46 -19.90 -10.43 8.56
N THR A 47 -19.04 -10.06 7.62
CA THR A 47 -17.75 -9.44 7.94
C THR A 47 -17.82 -7.91 8.00
N HIS A 48 -18.86 -7.31 7.43
CA HIS A 48 -19.01 -5.86 7.26
C HIS A 48 -17.86 -5.20 6.48
N ALA A 49 -17.20 -5.98 5.62
CA ALA A 49 -16.05 -5.56 4.82
C ALA A 49 -16.18 -6.02 3.36
N ILE A 50 -15.41 -5.40 2.47
CA ILE A 50 -15.31 -5.77 1.05
C ILE A 50 -14.04 -6.58 0.85
N LYS A 51 -14.08 -7.65 0.06
CA LYS A 51 -12.86 -8.40 -0.30
C LYS A 51 -12.00 -7.56 -1.24
N ALA A 52 -10.69 -7.66 -1.12
CA ALA A 52 -9.74 -6.99 -2.00
C ALA A 52 -10.12 -7.11 -3.49
N GLN A 53 -10.43 -8.34 -3.94
CA GLN A 53 -10.74 -8.65 -5.33
C GLN A 53 -11.99 -7.90 -5.86
N ASP A 54 -12.92 -7.56 -4.97
CA ASP A 54 -14.16 -6.85 -5.32
C ASP A 54 -13.97 -5.32 -5.34
N LEU A 55 -12.79 -4.81 -4.97
CA LEU A 55 -12.54 -3.37 -4.91
C LEU A 55 -12.54 -2.71 -6.28
N ILE A 56 -12.13 -3.40 -7.35
CA ILE A 56 -12.18 -2.84 -8.71
C ILE A 56 -13.64 -2.55 -9.09
N ASP A 57 -14.52 -3.52 -8.89
CA ASP A 57 -15.94 -3.39 -9.19
C ASP A 57 -16.62 -2.35 -8.29
N PHE A 58 -16.25 -2.29 -7.01
CA PHE A 58 -16.71 -1.26 -6.08
C PHE A 58 -16.38 0.16 -6.59
N HIS A 59 -15.13 0.42 -7.00
CA HIS A 59 -14.73 1.73 -7.51
C HIS A 59 -15.35 2.03 -8.88
N HIS A 60 -15.50 1.01 -9.73
CA HIS A 60 -16.15 1.15 -11.03
C HIS A 60 -17.61 1.58 -10.89
N ASP A 61 -18.37 0.88 -10.05
CA ASP A 61 -19.78 1.18 -9.80
C ASP A 61 -19.95 2.57 -9.17
N TYR A 62 -19.10 2.92 -8.20
CA TYR A 62 -19.08 4.26 -7.63
C TYR A 62 -18.85 5.36 -8.68
N SER A 63 -17.79 5.20 -9.47
CA SER A 63 -17.40 6.18 -10.49
C SER A 63 -18.49 6.34 -11.56
N SER A 64 -19.15 5.25 -11.94
CA SER A 64 -20.24 5.28 -12.93
C SER A 64 -21.46 6.07 -12.44
N LYS A 65 -21.76 6.06 -11.14
CA LYS A 65 -22.95 6.69 -10.54
C LYS A 65 -22.70 8.14 -10.13
N PHE A 66 -21.58 8.41 -9.49
CA PHE A 66 -21.34 9.67 -8.78
C PHE A 66 -20.20 10.51 -9.37
N LYS A 67 -19.40 9.91 -10.26
CA LYS A 67 -18.06 10.36 -10.66
C LYS A 67 -17.11 10.35 -9.46
N PHE A 68 -15.96 9.72 -9.61
CA PHE A 68 -14.97 9.68 -8.53
C PHE A 68 -14.30 11.05 -8.37
N LYS A 69 -14.53 11.73 -7.23
CA LYS A 69 -14.06 13.10 -6.98
C LYS A 69 -13.02 13.23 -5.88
N VAL A 70 -12.62 12.12 -5.27
CA VAL A 70 -11.50 12.10 -4.31
C VAL A 70 -10.26 12.69 -5.02
N PRO A 71 -9.60 13.73 -4.46
CA PRO A 71 -8.53 14.46 -5.14
C PRO A 71 -7.20 13.71 -5.13
N LEU A 72 -7.18 12.51 -5.73
CA LEU A 72 -5.99 11.70 -5.89
C LEU A 72 -5.29 12.02 -7.21
N HIS A 73 -3.96 12.00 -7.17
CA HIS A 73 -3.17 12.06 -8.39
C HIS A 73 -3.46 10.83 -9.28
N PRO A 74 -3.54 10.97 -10.62
CA PRO A 74 -3.87 9.85 -11.51
C PRO A 74 -2.96 8.62 -11.36
N LYS A 75 -1.67 8.82 -11.09
CA LYS A 75 -0.72 7.71 -10.82
C LYS A 75 -1.13 6.91 -9.58
N ASN A 76 -1.45 7.58 -8.48
CA ASN A 76 -1.88 6.92 -7.25
C ASN A 76 -3.20 6.15 -7.45
N LEU A 77 -4.15 6.76 -8.17
CA LEU A 77 -5.39 6.07 -8.52
C LEU A 77 -5.11 4.84 -9.40
N GLN A 78 -4.21 4.95 -10.38
CA GLN A 78 -3.80 3.82 -11.21
C GLN A 78 -3.19 2.69 -10.37
N GLN A 79 -2.24 3.01 -9.48
CA GLN A 79 -1.63 2.04 -8.57
C GLN A 79 -2.67 1.33 -7.70
N MET A 80 -3.69 2.04 -7.23
CA MET A 80 -4.71 1.47 -6.35
C MET A 80 -5.66 0.50 -7.07
N ILE A 81 -6.21 0.88 -8.24
CA ILE A 81 -7.37 0.18 -8.84
C ILE A 81 -7.17 -0.33 -10.27
N HIS A 82 -6.12 0.09 -10.97
CA HIS A 82 -5.96 -0.29 -12.38
C HIS A 82 -5.63 -1.79 -12.53
N PRO A 83 -6.27 -2.55 -13.45
CA PRO A 83 -6.06 -4.00 -13.55
C PRO A 83 -4.60 -4.47 -13.74
N HIS A 84 -3.73 -3.62 -14.30
CA HIS A 84 -2.29 -3.89 -14.44
C HIS A 84 -1.44 -3.50 -13.22
N HIS A 85 -1.89 -2.56 -12.40
CA HIS A 85 -1.22 -2.19 -11.14
C HIS A 85 -2.09 -2.73 -10.00
N GLY A 86 -3.09 -1.96 -9.57
CA GLY A 86 -4.27 -2.49 -8.87
C GLY A 86 -3.94 -3.13 -7.53
N TYR A 87 -2.98 -2.58 -6.80
CA TYR A 87 -2.38 -3.21 -5.64
C TYR A 87 -3.40 -3.49 -4.54
N LEU A 88 -4.41 -2.62 -4.35
CA LEU A 88 -5.47 -2.87 -3.37
C LEU A 88 -6.26 -4.14 -3.69
N ALA A 89 -6.49 -4.42 -4.96
CA ALA A 89 -7.27 -5.58 -5.38
C ALA A 89 -6.48 -6.90 -5.32
N ASN A 90 -5.15 -6.80 -5.29
CA ASN A 90 -4.26 -7.95 -5.27
C ASN A 90 -3.89 -8.42 -3.87
N PHE A 91 -4.31 -7.75 -2.79
CA PHE A 91 -4.06 -8.27 -1.45
C PHE A 91 -4.76 -9.62 -1.23
N PRO A 92 -4.03 -10.68 -0.84
CA PRO A 92 -4.59 -12.03 -0.80
C PRO A 92 -5.51 -12.17 0.41
N ALA A 93 -6.77 -12.55 0.16
CA ALA A 93 -7.79 -12.76 1.19
C ALA A 93 -8.03 -11.56 2.14
N ARG A 94 -7.57 -10.35 1.78
CA ARG A 94 -7.76 -9.15 2.59
C ARG A 94 -9.21 -8.68 2.53
N LEU A 95 -9.73 -8.34 3.71
CA LEU A 95 -11.00 -7.67 3.88
C LEU A 95 -10.73 -6.20 4.23
N PHE A 96 -11.39 -5.29 3.52
CA PHE A 96 -11.31 -3.87 3.76
C PHE A 96 -12.62 -3.38 4.39
N SER A 97 -12.53 -2.94 5.63
CA SER A 97 -13.59 -2.17 6.26
C SER A 97 -13.66 -0.77 5.64
N TYR A 98 -14.74 -0.04 5.91
CA TYR A 98 -14.86 1.33 5.43
C TYR A 98 -13.76 2.23 5.97
N THR A 99 -13.38 2.05 7.24
CA THR A 99 -12.28 2.80 7.88
C THR A 99 -10.91 2.46 7.28
N ASP A 100 -10.69 1.22 6.85
CA ASP A 100 -9.46 0.85 6.15
C ASP A 100 -9.35 1.57 4.81
N LEU A 101 -10.45 1.60 4.03
CA LEU A 101 -10.47 2.29 2.73
C LEU A 101 -10.24 3.80 2.89
N LEU A 102 -10.87 4.43 3.88
CA LEU A 102 -10.62 5.85 4.17
C LEU A 102 -9.16 6.10 4.55
N SER A 103 -8.58 5.23 5.38
CA SER A 103 -7.17 5.34 5.77
C SER A 103 -6.24 5.22 4.55
N VAL A 104 -6.56 4.33 3.61
CA VAL A 104 -5.83 4.23 2.34
C VAL A 104 -5.97 5.53 1.55
N TYR A 105 -7.18 6.06 1.37
CA TYR A 105 -7.37 7.33 0.63
C TYR A 105 -6.60 8.47 1.27
N ASP A 106 -6.64 8.60 2.60
CA ASP A 106 -5.92 9.65 3.33
C ASP A 106 -4.40 9.54 3.15
N ASN A 107 -3.84 8.32 3.19
CA ASN A 107 -2.41 8.10 2.91
C ASN A 107 -2.06 8.48 1.47
N GLN A 108 -2.91 8.12 0.52
CA GLN A 108 -2.69 8.40 -0.91
C GLN A 108 -2.90 9.88 -1.25
N LEU A 109 -3.71 10.62 -0.49
CA LEU A 109 -3.83 12.07 -0.58
C LEU A 109 -2.54 12.77 -0.16
N VAL A 110 -1.89 12.31 0.90
CA VAL A 110 -0.57 12.84 1.31
C VAL A 110 0.46 12.64 0.22
N SER A 111 0.54 11.43 -0.35
CA SER A 111 1.42 11.15 -1.50
C SER A 111 1.08 12.02 -2.71
N SER A 112 -0.21 12.17 -3.04
CA SER A 112 -0.68 13.01 -4.15
C SER A 112 -0.29 14.47 -3.95
N PHE A 113 -0.34 14.96 -2.71
CA PHE A 113 0.07 16.32 -2.36
C PHE A 113 1.58 16.52 -2.56
N GLU A 114 2.43 15.62 -2.05
CA GLU A 114 3.88 15.71 -2.32
C GLU A 114 4.19 15.76 -3.81
N ARG A 115 3.48 14.95 -4.60
CA ARG A 115 3.66 14.93 -6.04
C ARG A 115 3.31 16.26 -6.68
N SER A 116 2.23 16.91 -6.23
CA SER A 116 1.84 18.23 -6.72
C SER A 116 2.88 19.32 -6.45
N LEU A 117 3.74 19.11 -5.43
CA LEU A 117 4.89 19.98 -5.11
C LEU A 117 6.17 19.61 -5.90
N GLY A 118 6.10 18.62 -6.79
CA GLY A 118 7.24 18.13 -7.58
C GLY A 118 8.11 17.09 -6.85
N GLN A 119 7.70 16.60 -5.68
CA GLN A 119 8.45 15.59 -4.91
C GLN A 119 8.06 14.17 -5.35
N ASP A 120 8.31 13.83 -6.61
CA ASP A 120 7.83 12.57 -7.21
C ASP A 120 8.31 11.31 -6.49
N ILE A 121 9.60 11.25 -6.13
CA ILE A 121 10.19 10.09 -5.44
C ILE A 121 9.59 9.93 -4.04
N LEU A 122 9.53 11.02 -3.28
CA LEU A 122 8.92 11.02 -1.94
C LEU A 122 7.45 10.62 -2.00
N ALA A 123 6.71 11.07 -3.02
CA ALA A 123 5.34 10.65 -3.22
C ALA A 123 5.23 9.12 -3.42
N ASP A 124 6.13 8.51 -4.21
CA ASP A 124 6.15 7.04 -4.38
C ASP A 124 6.50 6.31 -3.06
N GLU A 125 7.43 6.86 -2.26
CA GLU A 125 7.77 6.32 -0.95
C GLU A 125 6.58 6.35 0.03
N LEU A 126 5.83 7.44 0.04
CA LEU A 126 4.62 7.58 0.87
C LEU A 126 3.47 6.72 0.36
N ALA A 127 3.35 6.52 -0.96
CA ALA A 127 2.39 5.57 -1.52
C ALA A 127 2.70 4.14 -1.05
N CYS A 128 3.98 3.74 -1.07
CA CYS A 128 4.44 2.47 -0.53
C CYS A 128 4.12 2.33 0.97
N LEU A 129 4.37 3.37 1.77
CA LEU A 129 4.03 3.38 3.19
C LEU A 129 2.52 3.19 3.41
N GLY A 130 1.68 3.78 2.54
CA GLY A 130 0.24 3.59 2.58
C GLY A 130 -0.17 2.12 2.41
N TYR A 131 0.48 1.38 1.51
CA TYR A 131 0.25 -0.05 1.33
C TYR A 131 0.85 -0.90 2.45
N TRP A 132 2.03 -0.53 2.97
CA TRP A 132 2.62 -1.17 4.15
C TRP A 132 1.65 -1.14 5.34
N LEU A 133 1.03 0.02 5.60
CA LEU A 133 0.09 0.20 6.71
C LEU A 133 -1.23 -0.59 6.56
N VAL A 134 -1.54 -1.12 5.37
CA VAL A 134 -2.67 -2.05 5.21
C VAL A 134 -2.40 -3.36 5.98
N GLU A 135 -1.16 -3.84 5.94
CA GLU A 135 -0.72 -5.06 6.62
C GLU A 135 -0.20 -4.79 8.04
N ASP A 136 0.56 -3.71 8.25
CA ASP A 136 1.14 -3.33 9.55
C ASP A 136 0.19 -2.47 10.40
N ALA A 137 -1.01 -2.97 10.69
CA ALA A 137 -2.01 -2.25 11.47
C ALA A 137 -1.53 -1.89 12.90
N GLU A 138 -0.65 -2.73 13.47
CA GLU A 138 -0.06 -2.52 14.79
C GLU A 138 1.15 -1.57 14.77
N LYS A 139 1.57 -1.09 13.58
CA LYS A 139 2.68 -0.14 13.42
C LYS A 139 3.98 -0.69 14.03
N LYS A 140 4.24 -1.98 13.84
CA LYS A 140 5.42 -2.72 14.31
C LYS A 140 6.70 -2.23 13.63
N GLY A 141 6.60 -1.76 12.38
CA GLY A 141 7.71 -1.20 11.59
C GLY A 141 8.65 -2.24 10.98
N TYR A 142 8.33 -3.52 11.11
CA TYR A 142 9.02 -4.61 10.44
C TYR A 142 8.10 -5.82 10.27
N PHE A 143 8.43 -6.65 9.28
CA PHE A 143 7.77 -7.92 9.05
C PHE A 143 8.77 -9.07 9.14
N THR A 144 8.32 -10.24 9.59
CA THR A 144 9.00 -11.49 9.25
C THR A 144 8.86 -11.76 7.75
N PHE A 145 9.66 -12.66 7.19
CA PHE A 145 9.53 -13.01 5.78
C PHE A 145 8.11 -13.51 5.43
N LYS A 146 7.46 -14.28 6.31
CA LYS A 146 6.08 -14.75 6.10
C LYS A 146 5.06 -13.62 6.15
N GLU A 147 5.25 -12.65 7.05
CA GLU A 147 4.36 -11.50 7.21
C GLU A 147 4.41 -10.54 6.00
N VAL A 148 5.55 -10.44 5.28
CA VAL A 148 5.65 -9.54 4.12
C VAL A 148 5.08 -10.13 2.82
N ILE A 149 4.88 -11.45 2.74
CA ILE A 149 4.41 -12.13 1.52
C ILE A 149 3.09 -11.55 0.99
N PRO A 150 2.05 -11.28 1.81
CA PRO A 150 0.81 -10.67 1.33
C PRO A 150 1.03 -9.31 0.64
N LEU A 151 1.94 -8.48 1.17
CA LEU A 151 2.28 -7.19 0.58
C LEU A 151 3.05 -7.36 -0.73
N LEU A 152 4.00 -8.28 -0.79
CA LEU A 152 4.71 -8.63 -2.02
C LEU A 152 3.76 -9.19 -3.09
N HIS A 153 2.76 -9.98 -2.68
CA HIS A 153 1.70 -10.47 -3.56
C HIS A 153 0.82 -9.33 -4.10
N ALA A 154 0.49 -8.35 -3.26
CA ALA A 154 -0.22 -7.15 -3.71
C ALA A 154 0.55 -6.42 -4.82
N PHE A 155 1.89 -6.38 -4.71
CA PHE A 155 2.81 -5.86 -5.70
C PHE A 155 3.14 -6.83 -6.84
N ARG A 156 2.46 -7.98 -6.92
CA ARG A 156 2.58 -9.02 -7.96
C ARG A 156 3.89 -9.81 -7.95
N PHE A 157 4.56 -9.88 -6.81
CA PHE A 157 5.70 -10.79 -6.59
C PHE A 157 5.19 -12.13 -6.03
N ASP A 158 4.35 -12.81 -6.80
CA ASP A 158 3.50 -13.91 -6.31
C ASP A 158 4.24 -15.25 -6.26
N THR A 159 5.18 -15.43 -7.17
CA THR A 159 5.81 -16.72 -7.39
C THR A 159 7.27 -16.55 -7.74
N ALA A 160 8.09 -17.51 -7.31
CA ALA A 160 9.37 -17.74 -7.99
C ALA A 160 9.13 -17.96 -9.50
N PRO A 161 10.13 -17.79 -10.38
CA PRO A 161 9.98 -17.95 -11.84
C PRO A 161 9.32 -19.26 -12.34
N GLU A 162 9.14 -20.25 -11.46
CA GLU A 162 8.56 -21.57 -11.72
C GLU A 162 7.12 -21.75 -11.20
N GLY A 163 6.43 -20.69 -10.76
CA GLY A 163 5.05 -20.79 -10.25
C GLY A 163 4.92 -21.38 -8.84
N LYS A 164 6.03 -21.44 -8.10
CA LYS A 164 6.08 -21.91 -6.70
C LYS A 164 5.90 -20.73 -5.72
N PRO A 165 5.42 -20.98 -4.49
CA PRO A 165 5.37 -19.96 -3.44
C PRO A 165 6.70 -19.21 -3.31
N LEU A 166 6.63 -17.91 -3.07
CA LEU A 166 7.82 -17.09 -2.87
C LEU A 166 8.60 -17.59 -1.64
N THR A 167 9.81 -18.11 -1.87
CA THR A 167 10.74 -18.53 -0.82
C THR A 167 11.78 -17.43 -0.58
N LEU A 168 12.45 -17.45 0.57
CA LEU A 168 13.54 -16.49 0.83
C LEU A 168 14.65 -16.58 -0.22
N ALA A 169 14.96 -17.79 -0.71
CA ALA A 169 15.95 -17.99 -1.77
C ALA A 169 15.51 -17.34 -3.09
N ALA A 170 14.23 -17.46 -3.46
CA ALA A 170 13.68 -16.82 -4.64
C ALA A 170 13.67 -15.29 -4.49
N PHE A 171 13.30 -14.78 -3.31
CA PHE A 171 13.36 -13.35 -2.98
C PHE A 171 14.79 -12.79 -3.09
N LYS A 172 15.78 -13.46 -2.49
CA LYS A 172 17.20 -13.08 -2.58
C LYS A 172 17.71 -13.08 -4.03
N LYS A 173 17.20 -13.98 -4.87
CA LYS A 173 17.53 -14.03 -6.29
C LYS A 173 16.90 -12.87 -7.07
N GLU A 174 15.61 -12.60 -6.83
CA GLU A 174 14.85 -11.54 -7.50
C GLU A 174 15.42 -10.15 -7.16
N PHE A 175 15.73 -9.91 -5.90
CA PHE A 175 16.24 -8.62 -5.41
C PHE A 175 17.76 -8.64 -5.18
N LYS A 176 18.49 -9.49 -5.91
CA LYS A 176 19.94 -9.66 -5.75
C LYS A 176 20.69 -8.33 -5.84
N PHE A 177 20.37 -7.52 -6.84
CA PHE A 177 21.06 -6.25 -7.06
C PHE A 177 20.83 -5.27 -5.90
N LEU A 178 19.58 -5.12 -5.47
CA LEU A 178 19.21 -4.31 -4.32
C LEU A 178 19.91 -4.73 -3.03
N LEU A 179 19.93 -6.03 -2.76
CA LEU A 179 20.57 -6.60 -1.57
C LEU A 179 22.10 -6.45 -1.59
N LEU A 180 22.71 -6.37 -2.78
CA LEU A 180 24.14 -6.05 -2.92
C LEU A 180 24.42 -4.59 -2.60
N GLN A 181 23.51 -3.67 -2.90
CA GLN A 181 23.64 -2.25 -2.56
C GLN A 181 23.35 -1.98 -1.07
N ASN A 182 22.44 -2.76 -0.49
CA ASN A 182 22.02 -2.65 0.91
C ASN A 182 22.56 -3.81 1.73
N THR A 183 23.89 -3.92 1.75
CA THR A 183 24.57 -4.99 2.49
C THR A 183 24.15 -4.99 3.95
N GLY A 184 23.67 -6.14 4.44
CA GLY A 184 23.23 -6.29 5.83
C GLY A 184 21.72 -6.24 6.07
N GLU A 185 20.91 -5.82 5.08
CA GLU A 185 19.44 -5.88 5.18
C GLU A 185 18.94 -7.32 5.36
N ILE A 186 19.48 -8.26 4.57
CA ILE A 186 19.27 -9.69 4.78
C ILE A 186 20.64 -10.37 4.71
N LYS A 187 21.10 -10.96 5.82
CA LYS A 187 22.34 -11.73 5.81
C LYS A 187 22.13 -13.04 5.04
N MET A 188 23.16 -13.48 4.33
CA MET A 188 23.08 -14.67 3.49
C MET A 188 22.76 -15.93 4.30
N ASP A 189 23.28 -16.01 5.53
CA ASP A 189 23.20 -17.20 6.40
C ASP A 189 22.07 -17.13 7.45
N THR A 190 21.24 -16.09 7.43
CA THR A 190 20.10 -15.98 8.36
C THR A 190 19.02 -17.01 7.98
N PRO A 191 18.60 -17.89 8.91
CA PRO A 191 17.43 -18.76 8.73
C PRO A 191 16.19 -17.95 8.38
N GLU A 192 15.29 -18.50 7.55
CA GLU A 192 14.10 -17.77 7.09
C GLU A 192 13.20 -17.26 8.23
N GLU A 193 13.12 -18.03 9.32
CA GLU A 193 12.37 -17.68 10.52
C GLU A 193 12.93 -16.48 11.30
N ASP A 194 14.23 -16.21 11.13
CA ASP A 194 14.92 -15.08 11.77
C ASP A 194 15.04 -13.87 10.83
N VAL A 195 14.57 -13.97 9.58
CA VAL A 195 14.63 -12.86 8.64
C VAL A 195 13.59 -11.80 9.01
N VAL A 196 14.11 -10.60 9.23
CA VAL A 196 13.33 -9.38 9.41
C VAL A 196 13.43 -8.54 8.14
N ILE A 197 12.28 -8.11 7.64
CA ILE A 197 12.13 -7.22 6.50
C ILE A 197 11.72 -5.85 7.03
N ARG A 198 12.58 -4.85 6.81
CA ARG A 198 12.32 -3.46 7.16
C ARG A 198 11.42 -2.78 6.12
N PHE A 199 10.70 -1.75 6.56
CA PHE A 199 9.98 -0.87 5.64
C PHE A 199 10.90 -0.28 4.57
N ASP A 200 12.11 0.17 4.94
CA ASP A 200 13.04 0.77 3.97
C ASP A 200 13.43 -0.17 2.83
N LEU A 201 13.58 -1.48 3.09
CA LEU A 201 13.86 -2.44 2.03
C LEU A 201 12.68 -2.52 1.06
N VAL A 202 11.44 -2.58 1.56
CA VAL A 202 10.23 -2.62 0.73
C VAL A 202 10.04 -1.30 -0.02
N ARG A 203 10.31 -0.15 0.62
CA ARG A 203 10.32 1.17 -0.01
C ARG A 203 11.28 1.22 -1.19
N GLN A 204 12.50 0.69 -1.02
CA GLN A 204 13.46 0.66 -2.13
C GLN A 204 13.07 -0.32 -3.24
N ILE A 205 12.48 -1.48 -2.92
CA ILE A 205 11.90 -2.40 -3.92
C ILE A 205 10.84 -1.66 -4.75
N PHE A 206 9.98 -0.89 -4.08
CA PHE A 206 8.92 -0.12 -4.72
C PHE A 206 9.48 0.88 -5.74
N LEU A 207 10.55 1.60 -5.36
CA LEU A 207 11.22 2.55 -6.24
C LEU A 207 12.00 1.87 -7.38
N GLU A 208 12.79 0.83 -7.08
CA GLU A 208 13.61 0.13 -8.09
C GLU A 208 12.74 -0.48 -9.20
N ARG A 209 11.54 -0.95 -8.86
CA ARG A 209 10.62 -1.58 -9.80
C ARG A 209 9.63 -0.60 -10.42
N GLY A 210 9.71 0.69 -10.07
CA GLY A 210 8.84 1.73 -10.62
C GLY A 210 7.37 1.46 -10.36
N LEU A 211 7.06 0.92 -9.18
CA LEU A 211 5.70 0.58 -8.77
C LEU A 211 4.85 1.83 -8.52
#